data_AF-A0A971ZXW1-F1
#
_entry.id   AF-A0A971ZXW1-F1
#
_cell.length_a   1.000
_cell.length_b   1.000
_cell.length_c   1.000
_cell.angle_alpha   90.00
_cell.angle_beta   90.00
_cell.angle_gamma   90.00
#
_symmetry.space_group_name_H-M   'P 1'
#
loop_
_entity.id
_entity.type
_entity.pdbx_description
1 polymer ?
#
loop_
_entity_poly.entity_id
_entity_poly.type
_entity_poly.pdbx_seq_one_letter_code
_entity_poly.pdbx_strand_id
1 'polypeptide(L)' 'MPLKNPVNLGNINQMELNHLREITSLHQNMVVKYETFANQCQDPQLKQIFQQASQDAQQTVNNLINSLK' A
#
# COMPACT_ATOMS: atom_id res chain seq x y z
N MET A 1 7.70 4.77 -1.27
CA MET A 1 8.04 6.05 -0.59
C MET A 1 7.09 6.23 0.59
N PRO A 2 7.55 6.22 1.84
CA PRO A 2 6.67 6.34 3.01
C PRO A 2 5.96 7.69 3.02
N LEU A 3 4.74 7.74 3.55
CA LEU A 3 4.04 9.01 3.77
C LEU A 3 4.93 9.87 4.68
N LYS A 4 5.39 11.01 4.16
CA LYS A 4 6.31 11.92 4.87
C LYS A 4 5.69 12.57 6.12
N ASN A 5 4.41 12.33 6.39
CA ASN A 5 3.73 12.75 7.61
C ASN A 5 2.65 11.70 7.96
N PRO A 6 2.65 11.11 9.16
CA PRO A 6 1.49 10.37 9.64
C PRO A 6 0.34 11.38 9.81
N VAL A 7 -0.59 11.37 8.85
CA VAL A 7 -1.80 12.20 8.95
C VAL A 7 -2.69 11.56 10.01
N ASN A 8 -3.06 12.29 11.06
CA ASN A 8 -4.09 11.82 11.99
C ASN A 8 -5.46 12.02 11.33
N LEU A 9 -6.16 10.93 11.05
CA LEU A 9 -7.48 10.90 10.39
C LEU A 9 -8.61 10.60 11.38
N GLY A 10 -8.45 10.93 12.66
CA GLY A 10 -9.41 10.61 13.71
C GLY A 10 -10.79 11.26 13.57
N ASN A 11 -10.91 12.36 12.82
CA ASN A 11 -12.15 13.10 12.61
C ASN A 11 -12.63 13.05 11.15
N ILE A 12 -12.86 11.84 10.63
CA ILE A 12 -13.41 11.63 9.28
C ILE A 12 -14.87 11.21 9.31
N ASN A 13 -15.63 11.59 8.29
CA ASN A 13 -17.00 11.14 8.10
C ASN A 13 -17.08 9.71 7.50
N GLN A 14 -18.28 9.13 7.44
CA GLN A 14 -18.47 7.77 6.97
C GLN A 14 -18.07 7.56 5.50
N MET A 15 -18.24 8.56 4.65
CA MET A 15 -17.85 8.50 3.23
C MET A 15 -16.33 8.49 3.08
N GLU A 16 -15.63 9.36 3.81
CA GLU A 16 -14.16 9.41 3.85
C GLU A 16 -13.57 8.11 4.39
N LEU A 17 -14.17 7.54 5.44
CA LEU A 17 -13.77 6.23 5.98
C LEU A 17 -13.94 5.12 4.93
N ASN A 18 -15.01 5.15 4.14
CA ASN A 18 -15.23 4.17 3.08
C ASN A 18 -14.19 4.31 1.97
N HIS A 19 -13.87 5.53 1.54
CA HIS A 19 -12.79 5.77 0.57
C HIS A 19 -11.43 5.28 1.11
N LEU A 20 -11.11 5.53 2.37
CA LEU A 20 -9.85 5.05 2.96
C LEU A 20 -9.77 3.52 3.00
N ARG A 21 -10.89 2.84 3.30
CA ARG A 21 -10.96 1.37 3.24
C ARG A 21 -10.75 0.84 1.84
N GLU A 22 -11.38 1.48 0.85
CA GLU A 22 -11.20 1.11 -0.56
C GLU A 22 -9.74 1.30 -1.00
N ILE A 23 -9.15 2.47 -0.73
CA ILE A 23 -7.75 2.76 -1.06
C ILE A 23 -6.82 1.74 -0.38
N THR A 24 -7.06 1.42 0.89
CA THR A 24 -6.28 0.41 1.62
C THR A 24 -6.41 -0.96 0.96
N SER A 25 -7.62 -1.35 0.57
CA SER A 25 -7.90 -2.65 -0.08
C SER A 25 -7.27 -2.75 -1.47
N LEU A 26 -7.24 -1.64 -2.22
CA LEU A 26 -6.55 -1.55 -3.50
C LEU A 26 -5.03 -1.77 -3.32
N HIS A 27 -4.41 -1.13 -2.32
CA HIS A 27 -2.99 -1.32 -2.05
C HIS A 27 -2.65 -2.74 -1.57
N GLN A 28 -3.52 -3.38 -0.79
CA GLN A 28 -3.37 -4.80 -0.44
C GLN A 28 -3.38 -5.70 -1.69
N ASN A 29 -4.27 -5.43 -2.65
CA ASN A 29 -4.26 -6.15 -3.93
C ASN A 29 -2.97 -5.90 -4.73
N MET A 30 -2.43 -4.67 -4.68
CA MET A 30 -1.17 -4.33 -5.34
C MET A 30 0.02 -5.10 -4.74
N VAL A 31 0.09 -5.25 -3.42
CA VAL A 31 1.12 -6.07 -2.73
C VAL A 31 1.14 -7.48 -3.32
N VAL A 32 0.01 -8.17 -3.32
CA VAL A 32 -0.10 -9.55 -3.82
C VAL A 32 0.27 -9.64 -5.31
N LYS A 33 -0.17 -8.68 -6.13
CA LYS A 33 0.15 -8.64 -7.56
C LYS A 33 1.65 -8.44 -7.80
N TYR A 34 2.26 -7.49 -7.11
CA TYR A 34 3.69 -7.21 -7.27
C TYR A 34 4.55 -8.37 -6.76
N GLU A 35 4.19 -9.02 -5.67
CA GLU A 35 4.86 -10.25 -5.23
C GLU A 35 4.72 -11.37 -6.26
N THR A 36 3.52 -11.56 -6.81
CA THR A 36 3.28 -12.54 -7.87
C THR A 36 4.15 -12.26 -9.09
N PHE A 37 4.22 -11.00 -9.53
CA PHE A 37 5.04 -10.60 -10.67
C PHE A 37 6.54 -10.74 -10.36
N ALA A 38 7.00 -10.36 -9.18
CA ALA A 38 8.39 -10.54 -8.76
C ALA A 38 8.80 -12.03 -8.77
N ASN A 39 7.89 -12.92 -8.36
CA ASN A 39 8.14 -14.36 -8.32
C ASN A 39 8.18 -15.00 -9.72
N GLN A 40 7.42 -14.46 -10.67
CA GLN A 40 7.38 -14.96 -12.05
C GLN A 40 8.39 -14.27 -12.97
N CYS A 41 9.01 -13.16 -12.53
CA CYS A 41 9.95 -12.39 -13.32
C CYS A 41 11.35 -13.05 -13.35
N GLN A 42 11.89 -13.22 -14.56
CA GLN A 42 13.25 -13.73 -14.77
C GLN A 42 14.28 -12.60 -14.83
N ASP A 43 13.87 -11.39 -15.23
CA ASP A 43 14.75 -10.23 -15.29
C ASP A 43 15.08 -9.73 -13.87
N PRO A 44 16.36 -9.70 -13.45
CA PRO A 44 16.73 -9.32 -12.09
C PRO A 44 16.40 -7.88 -11.72
N GLN A 45 16.48 -6.93 -12.67
CA GLN A 45 16.22 -5.51 -12.40
C GLN A 45 14.71 -5.28 -12.23
N LEU A 46 13.92 -5.85 -13.12
CA LEU A 46 12.46 -5.75 -13.05
C LEU A 46 11.91 -6.47 -11.81
N LYS A 47 12.51 -7.61 -11.44
CA LYS A 47 12.20 -8.30 -10.18
C LYS A 47 12.42 -7.41 -8.96
N GLN A 48 13.56 -6.70 -8.88
CA GLN A 48 13.83 -5.77 -7.78
C GLN A 48 12.80 -4.63 -7.75
N ILE A 49 12.40 -4.11 -8.92
CA ILE A 49 11.37 -3.07 -9.01
C ILE A 49 10.03 -3.57 -8.45
N PHE A 50 9.60 -4.78 -8.81
CA PHE A 50 8.37 -5.35 -8.27
C PHE A 50 8.45 -5.60 -6.75
N GLN A 51 9.58 -6.08 -6.25
CA GLN A 51 9.79 -6.25 -4.82
C GLN A 51 9.70 -4.91 -4.08
N GLN A 52 10.34 -3.86 -4.60
CA GLN A 52 10.26 -2.53 -4.01
C GLN A 52 8.83 -1.97 -4.06
N ALA A 53 8.12 -2.17 -5.18
CA ALA A 53 6.73 -1.74 -5.33
C ALA A 53 5.80 -2.45 -4.35
N SER A 54 6.01 -3.74 -4.09
CA SER A 54 5.28 -4.49 -3.05
C SER A 54 5.51 -3.87 -1.66
N GLN A 55 6.79 -3.65 -1.29
CA GLN A 55 7.12 -3.04 0.01
C GLN A 55 6.51 -1.65 0.16
N ASP A 56 6.57 -0.82 -0.88
CA ASP A 56 5.99 0.52 -0.88
C ASP A 56 4.46 0.48 -0.70
N ALA A 57 3.77 -0.43 -1.39
CA ALA A 57 2.33 -0.61 -1.24
C ALA A 57 1.96 -1.08 0.17
N GLN A 58 2.73 -2.02 0.73
CA GLN A 58 2.53 -2.51 2.10
C GLN A 58 2.77 -1.40 3.15
N GLN A 59 3.78 -0.54 2.94
CA GLN A 59 3.99 0.62 3.80
C GLN A 59 2.81 1.59 3.75
N THR A 60 2.24 1.84 2.58
CA THR A 60 1.02 2.66 2.45
C THR A 60 -0.15 2.07 3.23
N VAL A 61 -0.40 0.77 3.12
CA VAL A 61 -1.43 0.07 3.91
C VAL A 61 -1.22 0.28 5.41
N ASN A 62 0.00 0.04 5.90
CA ASN A 62 0.33 0.19 7.32
C ASN A 62 0.15 1.64 7.80
N ASN A 63 0.56 2.61 6.99
CA ASN A 63 0.43 4.02 7.32
C ASN A 63 -1.05 4.43 7.38
N LEU A 64 -1.87 4.04 6.40
CA LEU A 64 -3.30 4.36 6.38
C LEU A 64 -4.03 3.76 7.59
N ILE A 65 -3.73 2.50 7.94
CA ILE A 65 -4.30 1.85 9.14
C ILE A 65 -3.87 2.57 10.42
N ASN A 66 -2.60 2.96 10.52
CA ASN A 66 -2.09 3.65 11.71
C ASN A 66 -2.61 5.10 11.80
N SER A 67 -2.89 5.75 10.68
CA SER A 67 -3.51 7.07 10.62
C SER A 67 -4.95 7.10 11.15
N LEU A 68 -5.62 5.94 11.23
CA LEU A 68 -6.97 5.77 11.78
C LEU A 68 -6.98 5.43 13.28
N LYS A 69 -5.82 5.20 13.90
CA LYS A 69 -5.67 4.94 15.35
C LYS A 69 -5.45 6.25 16.09
#